data_AF-A0A1F5ITD2-F1
#
_entry.id   AF-A0A1F5ITD2-F1
#
_cell.length_a   1.000
_cell.length_b   1.000
_cell.length_c   1.000
_cell.angle_alpha   90.00
_cell.angle_beta   90.00
_cell.angle_gamma   90.00
#
_symmetry.space_group_name_H-M   'P 1'
#
loop_
_entity.id
_entity.type
_entity.pdbx_description
1 polymer ?
#
loop_
_entity_poly.entity_id
_entity_poly.type
_entity_poly.pdbx_seq_one_letter_code
_entity_poly.pdbx_strand_id
1 'polypeptide(L)' 'MEAMNTEKPFTVGQWIMTLLLIYLPPFNLIFLLYWALSKKGNVNRKNFSVANLILGTANFICILVFYFWLIHPMIMIEK' A
#
# COMPACT_ATOMS: atom_id res chain seq x y z
N MET A 1 -16.67 29.01 5.20
CA MET A 1 -15.58 28.71 6.15
C MET A 1 -15.32 27.22 6.02
N GLU A 2 -14.20 26.82 5.40
CA GLU A 2 -13.82 25.41 5.39
C GLU A 2 -13.56 24.99 6.84
N ALA A 3 -14.22 23.91 7.29
CA ALA A 3 -13.97 23.38 8.62
C ALA A 3 -12.50 22.95 8.70
N MET A 4 -11.71 23.65 9.52
CA MET A 4 -10.32 23.30 9.80
C MET A 4 -10.29 21.84 10.27
N ASN A 5 -9.70 20.96 9.47
CA ASN A 5 -9.62 19.55 9.78
C ASN A 5 -8.64 19.36 10.94
N THR A 6 -9.16 19.15 12.16
CA THR A 6 -8.38 19.06 13.41
C THR A 6 -7.79 17.66 13.65
N GLU A 7 -7.55 16.90 12.57
CA GLU A 7 -6.90 15.59 12.67
C GLU A 7 -5.47 15.74 13.19
N LYS A 8 -5.23 15.21 14.39
CA LYS A 8 -3.90 15.24 15.00
C LYS A 8 -2.92 14.44 14.14
N PRO A 9 -1.74 14.99 13.81
CA PRO A 9 -0.69 14.23 13.17
C PRO A 9 -0.32 13.00 13.98
N PHE A 10 0.04 11.92 13.29
CA PHE A 10 0.59 10.75 13.95
C PHE A 10 1.92 11.08 14.64
N THR A 11 2.04 10.66 15.89
CA THR A 11 3.32 10.70 16.61
C THR A 11 4.29 9.69 16.01
N VAL A 12 5.58 9.86 16.29
CA VAL A 12 6.62 8.92 15.84
C VAL A 12 6.34 7.49 16.32
N GLY A 13 5.89 7.30 17.56
CA GLY A 13 5.54 5.98 18.09
C GLY A 13 4.40 5.30 17.33
N GLN A 14 3.40 6.07 16.90
CA GLN A 14 2.30 5.56 16.08
C GLN A 14 2.77 5.15 14.68
N TRP A 15 3.71 5.91 14.10
CA TRP A 15 4.35 5.53 12.83
C TRP A 15 5.18 4.25 12.96
N ILE A 16 5.98 4.12 14.02
CA ILE A 16 6.76 2.91 14.28
C ILE A 16 5.83 1.69 14.35
N MET A 17 4.75 1.76 15.14
CA MET A 17 3.81 0.64 15.25
C MET A 17 3.12 0.32 13.91
N THR A 18 2.76 1.37 13.15
CA THR A 18 2.20 1.22 11.80
C THR A 18 3.16 0.46 10.89
N LEU A 19 4.43 0.90 10.81
CA LEU A 19 5.45 0.29 9.97
C LEU A 19 5.75 -1.16 10.38
N LEU A 20 5.83 -1.46 11.68
CA LEU A 20 6.03 -2.83 12.17
C LEU A 20 4.93 -3.79 11.71
N LEU A 21 3.66 -3.36 11.73
CA LEU A 21 2.54 -4.19 11.26
C LEU A 21 2.61 -4.45 9.75
N ILE A 22 3.12 -3.49 8.99
CA ILE A 22 3.21 -3.58 7.52
C ILE A 22 4.42 -4.41 7.08
N TYR A 23 5.51 -4.41 7.83
CA TYR A 23 6.69 -5.23 7.51
C TYR A 23 6.46 -6.73 7.69
N LEU A 24 5.44 -7.13 8.47
CA LEU A 24 5.07 -8.53 8.59
C LEU A 24 4.24 -8.95 7.36
N PRO A 25 4.73 -9.87 6.50
CA PRO A 25 4.08 -10.20 5.23
C PRO A 25 2.59 -10.56 5.32
N PRO A 26 2.12 -11.39 6.28
CA PRO A 26 0.71 -11.75 6.34
C PRO A 26 -0.18 -10.60 6.83
N PHE A 27 0.37 -9.65 7.59
CA PHE A 27 -0.40 -8.56 8.20
C PHE A 27 -0.46 -7.32 7.32
N ASN A 28 0.53 -7.14 6.43
CA ASN A 28 0.63 -5.99 5.53
C ASN A 28 -0.69 -5.70 4.80
N LEU A 29 -1.13 -6.62 3.93
CA LEU A 29 -2.30 -6.38 3.09
C LEU A 29 -3.60 -6.25 3.92
N ILE A 30 -3.73 -7.04 4.99
CA ILE A 30 -4.92 -7.02 5.85
C ILE A 30 -5.08 -5.65 6.52
N PHE A 31 -4.00 -5.11 7.10
CA PHE A 31 -4.06 -3.80 7.77
C PHE A 31 -4.20 -2.65 6.77
N LEU A 32 -3.54 -2.73 5.61
CA LEU A 32 -3.72 -1.74 4.54
C LEU A 32 -5.19 -1.68 4.09
N LEU A 33 -5.83 -2.83 3.85
CA LEU A 33 -7.25 -2.88 3.48
C LEU A 33 -8.15 -2.40 4.62
N TYR A 34 -7.92 -2.87 5.85
CA TYR A 34 -8.69 -2.47 7.01
C TYR A 34 -8.66 -0.94 7.21
N TRP A 35 -7.49 -0.31 7.11
CA TRP A 35 -7.36 1.13 7.28
C TRP A 35 -7.83 1.96 6.08
N ALA A 36 -7.64 1.47 4.86
CA ALA A 36 -8.14 2.14 3.66
C ALA A 36 -9.68 2.17 3.60
N LEU A 37 -10.31 1.06 4.00
CA LEU A 37 -11.77 0.90 3.94
C LEU A 37 -12.49 1.38 5.21
N SER A 38 -11.75 1.64 6.30
CA SER A 38 -12.36 2.11 7.54
C SER A 38 -13.03 3.48 7.37
N LYS A 39 -14.26 3.58 7.88
CA LYS A 39 -15.01 4.85 8.01
C LYS A 39 -14.61 5.65 9.25
N LYS A 40 -13.84 5.04 10.17
CA LYS A 40 -13.42 5.63 11.45
C LYS A 40 -11.91 5.54 11.62
N GLY A 41 -11.31 6.56 12.21
CA GLY A 41 -9.88 6.59 12.54
C GLY A 41 -9.13 7.69 11.80
N ASN A 42 -7.84 7.81 12.12
CA ASN A 42 -7.02 8.93 11.71
C ASN A 42 -6.75 8.96 10.20
N VAL A 43 -6.90 10.14 9.61
CA VAL A 43 -6.77 10.36 8.16
C VAL A 43 -5.37 10.02 7.64
N ASN A 44 -4.30 10.23 8.43
CA ASN A 44 -2.93 9.91 8.02
C ASN A 44 -2.78 8.42 7.68
N ARG A 45 -3.33 7.54 8.52
CA ARG A 45 -3.22 6.09 8.32
C ARG A 45 -4.06 5.59 7.15
N LYS A 46 -5.24 6.19 6.95
CA LYS A 46 -6.08 5.91 5.79
C LYS A 46 -5.37 6.28 4.49
N ASN A 47 -4.86 7.52 4.40
CA ASN A 47 -4.17 8.00 3.21
C ASN A 47 -2.89 7.22 2.92
N PHE A 48 -2.10 6.90 3.95
CA PHE A 48 -0.95 6.01 3.84
C PHE A 48 -1.35 4.65 3.25
N SER A 49 -2.45 4.08 3.72
CA SER A 49 -2.88 2.76 3.28
C SER A 49 -3.38 2.76 1.83
N VAL A 50 -4.16 3.79 1.46
CA VAL A 50 -4.61 4.01 0.08
C VAL A 50 -3.41 4.19 -0.86
N ALA A 51 -2.41 5.00 -0.48
CA ALA A 51 -1.22 5.20 -1.28
C ALA A 51 -0.44 3.89 -1.52
N ASN A 52 -0.26 3.08 -0.47
CA ASN A 52 0.41 1.78 -0.58
C ASN A 52 -0.37 0.81 -1.49
N LEU A 53 -1.71 0.77 -1.39
CA LEU A 53 -2.52 -0.08 -2.26
C LEU A 53 -2.45 0.36 -3.72
N ILE A 54 -2.48 1.67 -4.00
CA ILE A 54 -2.35 2.21 -5.36
C ILE A 54 -0.97 1.87 -5.94
N LEU A 55 0.11 2.19 -5.21
CA LEU A 55 1.46 1.94 -5.68
C LEU A 55 1.76 0.44 -5.79
N GLY A 56 1.29 -0.37 -4.83
CA GLY A 56 1.44 -1.83 -4.86
C GLY A 56 0.72 -2.45 -6.06
N THR A 57 -0.51 -2.00 -6.34
CA THR A 57 -1.28 -2.46 -7.51
C THR A 57 -0.60 -2.04 -8.81
N ALA A 58 -0.17 -0.79 -8.91
CA ALA A 58 0.55 -0.30 -10.09
C ALA A 58 1.85 -1.09 -10.33
N ASN A 59 2.64 -1.31 -9.27
CA ASN A 59 3.86 -2.10 -9.34
C ASN A 59 3.59 -3.55 -9.79
N PHE A 60 2.54 -4.18 -9.26
CA PHE A 60 2.15 -5.52 -9.67
C PHE A 60 1.81 -5.58 -11.17
N ILE A 61 1.03 -4.62 -11.68
CA ILE A 61 0.70 -4.52 -13.11
C ILE A 61 1.98 -4.31 -13.95
N CYS A 62 2.87 -3.40 -13.53
CA CYS A 62 4.13 -3.16 -14.22
C CYS A 62 4.98 -4.44 -14.33
N ILE A 63 5.07 -5.23 -13.26
CA ILE A 63 5.80 -6.52 -13.27
C ILE A 63 5.15 -7.50 -14.24
N LEU A 64 3.82 -7.61 -14.27
CA LEU A 64 3.14 -8.49 -15.21
C LEU A 64 3.43 -8.09 -16.66
N VAL A 65 3.32 -6.81 -16.99
CA VAL A 65 3.63 -6.30 -18.33
C VAL A 65 5.08 -6.59 -18.71
N PHE A 66 6.02 -6.30 -17.82
CA PHE A 66 7.43 -6.58 -18.04
C PHE A 66 7.70 -8.07 -18.26
N TYR A 67 7.08 -8.94 -17.45
CA TYR A 67 7.21 -10.39 -17.57
C TYR A 67 6.71 -10.90 -18.92
N PHE A 68 5.50 -10.50 -19.34
CA PHE A 68 4.93 -10.94 -20.62
C PHE A 68 5.70 -10.39 -21.83
N TRP A 69 6.21 -9.17 -21.73
CA TRP A 69 6.87 -8.52 -22.87
C TRP A 69 8.32 -8.93 -23.04
N LEU A 70 9.07 -9.17 -21.95
CA LEU A 70 10.51 -9.44 -22.02
C LEU A 70 10.88 -10.88 -21.66
N ILE A 71 10.34 -11.41 -20.58
CA ILE A 71 10.78 -12.70 -20.03
C ILE A 71 10.09 -13.86 -20.75
N HIS A 72 8.79 -13.75 -21.02
CA HIS A 72 8.04 -14.79 -21.72
C HIS A 72 8.62 -15.16 -23.10
N PRO A 73 8.91 -14.22 -24.02
CA PRO A 73 9.49 -14.58 -25.32
C PRO A 73 10.89 -15.20 -25.20
N MET A 74 11.72 -14.75 -24.24
CA MET A 74 13.03 -15.33 -23.98
C MET A 74 12.94 -16.82 -23.60
N ILE A 75 12.01 -17.19 -22.71
CA ILE A 75 11.78 -18.58 -22.29
C ILE A 75 11.31 -19.46 -23.46
N MET A 76 10.54 -18.91 -24.40
CA MET A 76 10.03 -19.65 -25.55
C MET A 76 11.10 -19.87 -26.64
N ILE A 77 12.18 -19.09 -26.66
CA ILE A 77 13.29 -19.25 -27.61
C ILE A 77 14.24 -20.38 -27.17
N GLU A 78 14.37 -20.65 -25.87
CA GLU A 78 15.24 -21.70 -25.33
C GLU A 78 14.65 -23.12 -25.39
N LYS A 79 13.37 -23.27 -25.77
CA LYS A 79 12.67 -24.56 -25.89
C LYS A 79 12.50 -24.97 -27.35
#